data_AF-A0A7W3QS89-F1
#
_entry.id   AF-A0A7W3QS89-F1
#
_cell.length_a   1.000
_cell.length_b   1.000
_cell.length_c   1.000
_cell.angle_alpha   90.00
_cell.angle_beta   90.00
_cell.angle_gamma   90.00
#
_symmetry.space_group_name_H-M   'P 1'
#
loop_
_entity.id
_entity.type
_entity.pdbx_description
1 polymer ?
#
loop_
_entity_poly.entity_id
_entity_poly.type
_entity_poly.pdbx_seq_one_letter_code
_entity_poly.pdbx_strand_id
1 'polypeptide(L)'
;MLERLGAGPVDPPRVTGAEAVHEYELDGWEGSGDLVGVFAAGDWAVAFEPGCHRLADHDTLVRLSAGTRLVAHSSTINGHDRFTWREDGGERLSFPLSSSDGRELPTTGEIVDAMRAVGFRFEEGDAEREESIALAFAPAEHLTGVELTEEVFEESEHLLGGVAAV
;
A
#
# COMPACT_ATOMS: atom_id res chain seq x y z
N MET A 1 -7.63 -13.24 -2.56
CA MET A 1 -7.39 -11.81 -2.23
C MET A 1 -7.76 -10.91 -3.40
N LEU A 2 -7.11 -11.01 -4.56
CA LEU A 2 -7.46 -10.19 -5.74
C LEU A 2 -8.82 -10.51 -6.36
N GLU A 3 -9.29 -11.76 -6.31
CA GLU A 3 -10.67 -12.11 -6.72
C GLU A 3 -11.73 -11.28 -5.98
N ARG A 4 -11.44 -10.83 -4.74
CA ARG A 4 -12.34 -10.02 -3.92
C ARG A 4 -12.49 -8.59 -4.45
N LEU A 5 -11.50 -8.09 -5.19
CA LEU A 5 -11.56 -6.81 -5.88
C LEU A 5 -12.48 -6.84 -7.11
N GLY A 6 -12.97 -8.03 -7.51
CA GLY A 6 -13.52 -8.21 -8.85
C GLY A 6 -12.44 -8.04 -9.91
N ALA A 7 -11.16 -8.21 -9.54
CA ALA A 7 -10.05 -8.07 -10.45
C ALA A 7 -10.15 -9.16 -11.53
N GLY A 8 -10.07 -8.74 -12.79
CA GLY A 8 -10.03 -9.66 -13.91
C GLY A 8 -8.71 -10.45 -13.92
N PRO A 9 -8.71 -11.65 -14.54
CA PRO A 9 -7.46 -12.39 -14.72
C PRO A 9 -6.48 -11.56 -15.55
N VAL A 10 -5.24 -11.51 -15.06
CA VAL A 10 -4.08 -10.91 -15.74
C VAL A 10 -3.21 -12.07 -16.23
N ASP A 11 -2.60 -11.94 -17.41
CA ASP A 11 -1.67 -12.93 -17.96
C ASP A 11 -0.29 -12.27 -18.18
N PRO A 12 0.76 -12.66 -17.43
CA PRO A 12 0.74 -13.67 -16.37
C PRO A 12 0.00 -13.18 -15.10
N PRO A 13 -0.58 -14.09 -14.30
CA PRO A 13 -1.26 -13.71 -13.06
C PRO A 13 -0.29 -13.36 -11.93
N ARG A 14 1.01 -13.65 -12.13
CA ARG A 14 2.07 -13.46 -11.15
C ARG A 14 3.35 -13.02 -11.86
N VAL A 15 4.07 -12.11 -11.21
CA VAL A 15 5.41 -11.68 -11.62
C VAL A 15 6.30 -11.62 -10.39
N THR A 16 7.61 -11.76 -10.57
CA THR A 16 8.59 -11.57 -9.50
C THR A 16 9.22 -10.19 -9.65
N GLY A 17 9.19 -9.44 -8.56
CA GLY A 17 9.77 -8.12 -8.45
C GLY A 17 8.85 -6.96 -8.79
N ALA A 18 9.05 -5.83 -8.11
CA ALA A 18 8.22 -4.64 -8.27
C ALA A 18 8.53 -3.92 -9.59
N GLU A 19 9.76 -4.00 -10.09
CA GLU A 19 10.11 -3.58 -11.46
C GLU A 19 9.27 -4.34 -12.49
N ALA A 20 9.12 -5.67 -12.36
CA ALA A 20 8.31 -6.46 -13.28
C ALA A 20 6.81 -6.11 -13.20
N VAL A 21 6.29 -5.72 -12.02
CA VAL A 21 4.92 -5.18 -11.89
C VAL A 21 4.78 -3.87 -12.66
N HIS A 22 5.77 -2.98 -12.56
CA HIS A 22 5.76 -1.69 -13.24
C HIS A 22 5.93 -1.83 -14.76
N GLU A 23 6.84 -2.68 -15.22
CA GLU A 23 7.01 -3.00 -16.64
C GLU A 23 5.72 -3.59 -17.22
N TYR A 24 5.04 -4.47 -16.49
CA TYR A 24 3.76 -5.03 -16.93
C TYR A 24 2.67 -3.96 -17.10
N GLU A 25 2.63 -2.96 -16.22
CA GLU A 25 1.72 -1.82 -16.36
C GLU A 25 2.06 -0.96 -17.59
N LEU A 26 3.35 -0.72 -17.86
CA LEU A 26 3.83 0.11 -18.98
C LEU A 26 3.70 -0.57 -20.35
N ASP A 27 4.01 -1.86 -20.44
CA ASP A 27 4.10 -2.62 -21.71
C ASP A 27 2.75 -2.97 -22.34
N GLY A 28 1.66 -2.43 -21.79
CA GLY A 28 0.38 -2.39 -22.46
C GLY A 28 -0.59 -3.43 -21.93
N TRP A 29 -0.79 -3.45 -20.61
CA TRP A 29 -2.06 -3.97 -20.11
C TRP A 29 -3.21 -3.21 -20.79
N GLU A 30 -3.85 -3.85 -21.78
CA GLU A 30 -4.94 -3.30 -22.59
C GLU A 30 -6.27 -3.17 -21.81
N GLY A 31 -6.26 -3.49 -20.51
CA GLY A 31 -7.41 -3.35 -19.64
C GLY A 31 -7.71 -1.88 -19.34
N SER A 32 -8.98 -1.49 -19.40
CA SER A 32 -9.44 -0.13 -19.09
C SER A 32 -9.47 0.19 -17.58
N GLY A 33 -8.49 -0.30 -16.81
CA GLY A 33 -8.48 -0.19 -15.35
C GLY A 33 -7.13 0.28 -14.80
N ASP A 34 -6.88 0.01 -13.51
CA ASP A 34 -5.56 0.15 -12.85
C ASP A 34 -5.04 -1.23 -12.38
N LEU A 35 -3.71 -1.42 -12.32
CA LEU A 35 -3.06 -2.67 -11.91
C LEU A 35 -2.66 -2.62 -10.43
N VAL A 36 -3.06 -3.64 -9.66
CA VAL A 36 -2.60 -3.80 -8.28
C VAL A 36 -1.73 -5.05 -8.16
N GLY A 37 -0.54 -4.87 -7.59
CA GLY A 37 0.35 -5.96 -7.17
C GLY A 37 0.18 -6.23 -5.68
N VAL A 38 0.11 -7.50 -5.30
CA VAL A 38 0.04 -7.91 -3.88
C VAL A 38 0.93 -9.10 -3.62
N PHE A 39 1.77 -9.01 -2.61
CA PHE A 39 2.56 -10.13 -2.11
C PHE A 39 2.28 -10.42 -0.64
N ALA A 40 2.68 -11.62 -0.20
CA ALA A 40 2.54 -12.05 1.18
C ALA A 40 3.78 -11.69 2.00
N ALA A 41 3.58 -11.09 3.18
CA ALA A 41 4.62 -10.79 4.16
C ALA A 41 4.24 -11.47 5.49
N GLY A 42 4.60 -12.74 5.64
CA GLY A 42 4.11 -13.58 6.75
C GLY A 42 2.59 -13.76 6.68
N ASP A 43 1.89 -13.44 7.77
CA ASP A 43 0.41 -13.48 7.85
C ASP A 43 -0.28 -12.23 7.26
N TRP A 44 0.50 -11.33 6.65
CA TRP A 44 0.02 -10.07 6.09
C TRP A 44 0.05 -10.07 4.57
N ALA A 45 -0.81 -9.23 4.00
CA ALA A 45 -0.72 -8.81 2.62
C ALA A 45 -0.15 -7.39 2.53
N VAL A 46 0.80 -7.20 1.63
CA VAL A 46 1.34 -5.90 1.26
C VAL A 46 0.88 -5.58 -0.15
N ALA A 47 0.10 -4.52 -0.30
CA ALA A 47 -0.38 -4.06 -1.61
C ALA A 47 0.43 -2.86 -2.10
N PHE A 48 0.77 -2.90 -3.39
CA PHE A 48 1.48 -1.87 -4.11
C PHE A 48 0.80 -1.59 -5.46
N GLU A 49 0.82 -0.33 -5.87
CA GLU A 49 0.21 0.13 -7.12
C GLU A 49 1.12 1.21 -7.73
N PRO A 50 1.70 0.96 -8.91
CA PRO A 50 2.54 1.96 -9.56
C PRO A 50 1.72 3.11 -10.19
N GLY A 51 0.52 2.84 -10.71
CA GLY A 51 -0.42 3.83 -11.28
C GLY A 51 -1.10 4.79 -10.29
N CYS A 52 -0.92 4.60 -8.98
CA CYS A 52 -1.21 5.63 -7.97
C CYS A 52 -2.70 6.06 -7.84
N HIS A 53 -3.69 5.15 -8.00
CA HIS A 53 -5.12 5.50 -7.94
C HIS A 53 -5.99 4.60 -7.03
N ARG A 54 -5.90 3.28 -7.12
CA ARG A 54 -6.73 2.27 -6.44
C ARG A 54 -6.44 2.08 -4.98
N LEU A 55 -5.19 2.16 -4.55
CA LEU A 55 -4.86 2.05 -3.13
C LEU A 55 -5.32 3.28 -2.34
N ALA A 56 -5.77 4.34 -3.01
CA ALA A 56 -6.48 5.45 -2.39
C ALA A 56 -8.00 5.23 -2.27
N ASP A 57 -8.57 4.23 -2.97
CA ASP A 57 -10.00 3.92 -2.94
C ASP A 57 -10.37 3.05 -1.74
N HIS A 58 -11.29 3.54 -0.90
CA HIS A 58 -11.72 2.87 0.32
C HIS A 58 -12.32 1.48 0.05
N ASP A 59 -13.17 1.33 -0.96
CA ASP A 59 -13.88 0.08 -1.24
C ASP A 59 -12.95 -0.99 -1.79
N THR A 60 -11.90 -0.60 -2.50
CA THR A 60 -10.78 -1.45 -2.90
C THR A 60 -10.04 -1.98 -1.67
N LEU A 61 -9.64 -1.12 -0.73
CA LEU A 61 -8.95 -1.55 0.48
C LEU A 61 -9.82 -2.43 1.39
N VAL A 62 -11.13 -2.16 1.49
CA VAL A 62 -12.08 -3.03 2.20
C VAL A 62 -12.07 -4.43 1.61
N ARG A 63 -12.18 -4.55 0.29
CA ARG A 63 -12.25 -5.83 -0.41
C ARG A 63 -10.94 -6.61 -0.33
N LEU A 64 -9.79 -5.93 -0.46
CA LEU A 64 -8.46 -6.54 -0.32
C LEU A 64 -8.20 -7.08 1.08
N SER A 65 -8.58 -6.31 2.11
CA SER A 65 -8.32 -6.66 3.50
C SER A 65 -9.30 -7.68 4.07
N ALA A 66 -10.42 -7.94 3.41
CA ALA A 66 -11.39 -8.87 3.94
C ALA A 66 -10.74 -10.27 4.09
N GLY A 67 -11.02 -10.95 5.20
CA GLY A 67 -10.40 -12.22 5.62
C GLY A 67 -8.89 -12.20 5.84
N THR A 68 -8.24 -11.03 5.87
CA THR A 68 -6.78 -10.91 6.06
C THR A 68 -6.42 -9.63 6.83
N ARG A 69 -5.13 -9.38 7.02
CA ARG A 69 -4.57 -8.12 7.51
C ARG A 69 -3.81 -7.47 6.35
N LEU A 70 -4.13 -6.21 6.08
CA LEU A 70 -3.62 -5.47 4.93
C LEU A 70 -2.88 -4.23 5.41
N VAL A 71 -1.68 -4.02 4.87
CA VAL A 71 -1.03 -2.72 4.84
C VAL A 71 -0.94 -2.24 3.39
N ALA A 72 -1.23 -0.96 3.17
CA ALA A 72 -1.18 -0.33 1.86
C ALA A 72 -0.58 1.07 1.96
N HIS A 73 0.34 1.38 1.05
CA HIS A 73 0.81 2.73 0.80
C HIS A 73 0.20 3.18 -0.52
N SER A 74 -0.56 4.27 -0.48
CA SER A 74 -1.04 4.93 -1.68
C SER A 74 -0.36 6.27 -1.81
N SER A 75 0.02 6.65 -3.01
CA SER A 75 0.43 8.00 -3.38
C SER A 75 -0.35 8.32 -4.64
N THR A 76 -1.01 9.47 -4.72
CA THR A 76 -1.67 9.90 -5.96
C THR A 76 -0.81 10.90 -6.71
N ILE A 77 -1.02 11.05 -8.03
CA ILE A 77 -0.32 12.07 -8.84
C ILE A 77 -0.54 13.51 -8.32
N ASN A 78 -1.63 13.74 -7.58
CA ASN A 78 -1.95 15.02 -6.95
C ASN A 78 -1.26 15.20 -5.58
N GLY A 79 -0.39 14.28 -5.18
CA GLY A 79 0.35 14.35 -3.93
C GLY A 79 -0.42 13.89 -2.70
N HIS A 80 -1.65 13.37 -2.83
CA HIS A 80 -2.34 12.73 -1.71
C HIS A 80 -1.77 11.34 -1.52
N ASP A 81 -0.89 11.20 -0.54
CA ASP A 81 -0.36 9.92 -0.09
C ASP A 81 -0.90 9.56 1.29
N ARG A 82 -0.93 8.27 1.56
CA ARG A 82 -1.60 7.71 2.73
C ARG A 82 -1.06 6.32 3.03
N PHE A 83 -0.82 6.10 4.32
CA PHE A 83 -0.68 4.78 4.90
C PHE A 83 -2.05 4.29 5.36
N THR A 84 -2.38 3.03 5.09
CA THR A 84 -3.57 2.40 5.65
C THR A 84 -3.27 0.99 6.16
N TRP A 85 -3.74 0.71 7.38
CA TRP A 85 -3.85 -0.64 7.94
C TRP A 85 -5.34 -1.01 8.08
N ARG A 86 -5.71 -2.16 7.52
CA ARG A 86 -7.04 -2.76 7.68
C ARG A 86 -6.97 -4.20 8.14
N GLU A 87 -8.05 -4.64 8.77
CA GLU A 87 -8.25 -6.02 9.17
C GLU A 87 -9.70 -6.42 8.91
N ASP A 88 -9.89 -7.48 8.11
CA ASP A 88 -11.19 -8.00 7.69
C ASP A 88 -12.17 -6.91 7.19
N GLY A 89 -11.68 -6.01 6.34
CA GLY A 89 -12.48 -4.90 5.80
C GLY A 89 -12.60 -3.68 6.74
N GLY A 90 -12.31 -3.83 8.03
CA GLY A 90 -12.33 -2.74 9.01
C GLY A 90 -11.06 -1.89 8.97
N GLU A 91 -11.20 -0.57 8.96
CA GLU A 91 -10.06 0.33 9.14
C GLU A 91 -9.55 0.27 10.58
N ARG A 92 -8.25 0.04 10.74
CA ARG A 92 -7.57 0.09 12.04
C ARG A 92 -6.77 1.38 12.18
N LEU A 93 -6.16 1.81 11.07
CA LEU A 93 -5.41 3.04 11.01
C LEU A 93 -5.35 3.58 9.58
N SER A 94 -5.53 4.89 9.42
CA SER A 94 -5.19 5.59 8.19
C SER A 94 -4.68 7.00 8.48
N PHE A 95 -3.58 7.42 7.85
CA PHE A 95 -3.05 8.78 7.99
C PHE A 95 -2.30 9.22 6.72
N PRO A 96 -2.28 10.53 6.40
CA PRO A 96 -1.53 11.04 5.25
C PRO A 96 -0.02 11.07 5.52
N LEU A 97 0.82 10.78 4.50
CA LEU A 97 2.29 10.79 4.66
C LEU A 97 2.88 12.19 4.45
N SER A 98 2.33 13.03 3.57
CA SER A 98 2.92 14.33 3.20
C SER A 98 2.05 15.54 3.50
N SER A 99 0.73 15.39 3.72
CA SER A 99 -0.11 16.54 4.07
C SER A 99 -0.01 16.91 5.55
N SER A 100 0.23 18.19 5.81
CA SER A 100 0.17 18.82 7.14
C SER A 100 -1.26 19.06 7.61
N ASP A 101 -2.21 19.25 6.67
CA ASP A 101 -3.60 19.49 7.01
C ASP A 101 -4.26 18.24 7.59
N GLY A 102 -4.63 18.34 8.87
CA GLY A 102 -5.55 17.39 9.51
C GLY A 102 -4.98 15.99 9.73
N ARG A 103 -3.70 15.86 10.11
CA ARG A 103 -3.17 14.60 10.66
C ARG A 103 -3.93 14.25 11.95
N GLU A 104 -5.07 13.57 11.83
CA GLU A 104 -5.65 12.85 12.95
C GLU A 104 -4.65 11.78 13.37
N LEU A 105 -4.18 11.91 14.62
CA LEU A 105 -3.26 10.94 15.18
C LEU A 105 -3.94 9.56 15.17
N PRO A 106 -3.18 8.50 14.82
CA PRO A 106 -3.63 7.13 14.98
C PRO A 106 -4.29 6.94 16.35
N THR A 107 -5.48 6.34 16.42
CA THR A 107 -6.15 6.05 17.70
C THR A 107 -5.40 4.97 18.50
N THR A 108 -4.53 4.21 17.83
CA THR A 108 -3.76 3.10 18.41
C THR A 108 -2.38 3.56 18.86
N GLY A 109 -2.17 3.69 20.18
CA GLY A 109 -0.93 4.21 20.77
C GLY A 109 0.35 3.44 20.41
N GLU A 110 0.28 2.11 20.26
CA GLU A 110 1.46 1.28 19.98
C GLU A 110 2.11 1.60 18.62
N ILE A 111 1.30 1.91 17.60
CA ILE A 111 1.81 2.30 16.27
C ILE A 111 2.36 3.73 16.31
N VAL A 112 1.74 4.64 17.06
CA VAL A 112 2.27 6.00 17.23
C VAL A 112 3.68 5.95 17.81
N ASP A 113 3.92 5.08 18.80
CA ASP A 113 5.23 4.94 19.42
C ASP A 113 6.26 4.30 18.47
N ALA A 114 5.85 3.30 17.68
CA ALA A 114 6.71 2.74 16.62
C ALA A 114 7.08 3.79 15.55
N MET A 115 6.10 4.58 15.10
CA MET A 115 6.31 5.69 14.16
C MET A 115 7.24 6.76 14.74
N ARG A 116 7.06 7.14 16.02
CA ARG A 116 7.98 8.08 16.68
C ARG A 116 9.41 7.53 16.79
N ALA A 117 9.55 6.23 17.07
CA ALA A 117 10.85 5.59 17.23
C ALA A 117 11.70 5.65 15.95
N VAL A 118 11.06 5.64 14.78
CA VAL A 118 11.73 5.79 13.48
C VAL A 118 11.87 7.24 13.02
N GLY A 119 11.42 8.20 13.83
CA GLY A 119 11.54 9.62 13.55
C GLY A 119 10.37 10.23 12.78
N PHE A 120 9.24 9.51 12.65
CA PHE A 120 8.02 10.08 12.08
C PHE A 120 7.53 11.24 12.96
N ARG A 121 7.52 12.44 12.38
CA ARG A 121 7.03 13.64 13.06
C ARG A 121 5.56 13.84 12.72
N PHE A 122 4.71 13.91 13.73
CA PHE A 122 3.28 14.17 13.56
C PHE A 122 2.94 15.67 13.53
N GLU A 123 3.91 16.53 13.83
CA GLU A 123 3.76 17.99 13.84
C GLU A 123 4.01 18.60 12.45
N GLU A 124 3.49 19.81 12.22
CA GLU A 124 3.75 20.62 11.03
C GLU A 124 5.25 20.88 10.86
N GLY A 125 5.78 20.55 9.69
CA GLY A 125 7.15 20.85 9.29
C GLY A 125 7.45 20.33 7.89
N ASP A 126 8.40 20.99 7.21
CA ASP A 126 8.88 20.66 5.86
C ASP A 126 9.65 19.33 5.84
N ALA A 127 9.04 18.21 6.24
CA ALA A 127 9.59 16.91 5.91
C ALA A 127 9.47 16.74 4.39
N GLU A 128 10.58 16.42 3.72
CA GLU A 128 10.53 16.16 2.29
C GLU A 128 9.62 14.94 2.04
N ARG A 129 8.82 15.01 0.97
CA ARG A 129 7.84 13.98 0.61
C ARG A 129 8.46 12.58 0.60
N GLU A 130 9.68 12.48 0.08
CA GLU A 130 10.45 11.24 -0.03
C GLU A 130 10.84 10.68 1.34
N GLU A 131 11.25 11.53 2.28
CA GLU A 131 11.52 11.13 3.66
C GLU A 131 10.24 10.58 4.32
N SER A 132 9.09 11.21 4.08
CA SER A 132 7.82 10.78 4.67
C SER A 132 7.31 9.45 4.10
N ILE A 133 7.57 9.17 2.81
CA ILE A 133 7.28 7.88 2.19
C ILE A 133 8.20 6.79 2.73
N ALA A 134 9.51 7.06 2.84
CA ALA A 134 10.46 6.12 3.42
C ALA A 134 10.09 5.78 4.88
N LEU A 135 9.69 6.78 5.67
CA LEU A 135 9.24 6.60 7.05
C LEU A 135 7.90 5.85 7.16
N ALA A 136 7.13 5.69 6.07
CA ALA A 136 5.90 4.91 6.06
C ALA A 136 6.14 3.39 6.04
N PHE A 137 7.33 2.93 5.62
CA PHE A 137 7.68 1.51 5.67
C PHE A 137 7.86 1.02 7.11
N ALA A 138 8.45 1.83 7.98
CA ALA A 138 8.63 1.49 9.38
C ALA A 138 7.36 1.01 10.13
N PRO A 139 6.20 1.69 10.07
CA PRO A 139 4.97 1.16 10.67
C PRO A 139 4.46 -0.11 9.97
N ALA A 140 4.67 -0.26 8.65
CA ALA A 140 4.36 -1.52 7.98
C ALA A 140 5.24 -2.65 8.52
N GLU A 141 6.56 -2.45 8.59
CA GLU A 141 7.53 -3.42 9.12
C GLU A 141 7.25 -3.79 10.57
N HIS A 142 6.89 -2.81 11.40
CA HIS A 142 6.50 -3.05 12.79
C HIS A 142 5.26 -3.94 12.89
N LEU A 143 4.27 -3.73 12.02
CA LEU A 143 3.02 -4.51 12.01
C LEU A 143 3.20 -5.91 11.43
N THR A 144 3.96 -6.02 10.33
CA THR A 144 4.18 -7.28 9.63
C THR A 144 5.27 -8.15 10.27
N GLY A 145 6.21 -7.52 10.98
CA GLY A 145 7.44 -8.17 11.43
C GLY A 145 8.42 -8.47 10.29
N VAL A 146 8.19 -7.94 9.09
CA VAL A 146 8.99 -8.15 7.89
C VAL A 146 9.63 -6.82 7.50
N GLU A 147 10.95 -6.81 7.31
CA GLU A 147 11.68 -5.65 6.78
C GLU A 147 11.29 -5.46 5.30
N LEU A 148 10.66 -4.33 4.97
CA LEU A 148 10.06 -4.08 3.66
C LEU A 148 11.03 -3.30 2.79
N THR A 149 12.18 -3.91 2.51
CA THR A 149 13.25 -3.34 1.68
C THR A 149 12.94 -3.46 0.19
N GLU A 150 13.60 -2.64 -0.63
CA GLU A 150 13.58 -2.79 -2.09
C GLU A 150 13.88 -4.24 -2.53
N GLU A 151 14.87 -4.88 -1.91
CA GLU A 151 15.21 -6.29 -2.15
C GLU A 151 14.00 -7.22 -1.89
N VAL A 152 13.25 -7.03 -0.81
CA VAL A 152 12.04 -7.82 -0.54
C VAL A 152 10.97 -7.57 -1.60
N PHE A 153 10.79 -6.34 -2.06
CA PHE A 153 9.86 -6.04 -3.15
C PHE A 153 10.31 -6.69 -4.46
N GLU A 154 11.60 -6.73 -4.75
CA GLU A 154 12.16 -7.31 -5.97
C GLU A 154 12.21 -8.85 -5.95
N GLU A 155 12.39 -9.48 -4.79
CA GLU A 155 12.44 -10.94 -4.66
C GLU A 155 11.06 -11.58 -4.46
N SER A 156 10.05 -10.78 -4.05
CA SER A 156 8.71 -11.29 -3.80
C SER A 156 7.96 -11.64 -5.09
N GLU A 157 7.16 -12.70 -5.01
CA GLU A 157 6.18 -13.02 -6.04
C GLU A 157 4.90 -12.21 -5.80
N HIS A 158 4.59 -11.33 -6.75
CA HIS A 158 3.42 -10.47 -6.73
C HIS A 158 2.30 -11.13 -7.50
N LEU A 159 1.15 -11.30 -6.85
CA LEU A 159 -0.09 -11.62 -7.53
C LEU A 159 -0.62 -10.33 -8.18
N LEU A 160 -0.94 -10.40 -9.48
CA LEU A 160 -1.44 -9.27 -10.26
C LEU A 160 -2.96 -9.34 -10.42
N GLY A 161 -3.59 -8.17 -10.36
CA GLY A 161 -5.04 -8.05 -10.53
C GLY A 161 -5.40 -6.73 -11.21
N GLY A 162 -6.09 -6.82 -12.35
CA GLY A 162 -6.60 -5.65 -13.06
C GLY A 162 -7.95 -5.22 -12.51
N VAL A 163 -8.05 -3.99 -11.99
CA VAL A 163 -9.29 -3.45 -11.42
C VAL A 163 -9.92 -2.49 -12.41
N ALA A 164 -11.08 -2.85 -12.98
CA ALA A 164 -11.78 -2.00 -13.95
C ALA A 164 -12.10 -0.62 -13.37
N ALA A 165 -11.89 0.46 -14.13
CA ALA A 165 -12.41 1.79 -13.78
C ALA A 165 -13.94 1.73 -13.63
N VAL A 166 -14.43 2.22 -12.49
CA VAL A 166 -15.87 2.36 -12.19
C VAL A 166 -16.39 3.70 -12.68
#